data_AF-A0A2E7F464-F1
#
_entry.id   AF-A0A2E7F464-F1
#
_cell.length_a   1.000
_cell.length_b   1.000
_cell.length_c   1.000
_cell.angle_alpha   90.00
_cell.angle_beta   90.00
_cell.angle_gamma   90.00
#
_symmetry.space_group_name_H-M   'P 1'
#
loop_
_entity.id
_entity.type
_entity.pdbx_description
1 polymer ?
#
loop_
_entity_poly.entity_id
_entity_poly.type
_entity_poly.pdbx_seq_one_letter_code
_entity_poly.pdbx_strand_id
1 'polypeptide(L)' 'MQILLFTMMLTFISDCSPLAAGDPIRGKKVFNKCKPCHALREGKHKIGPSLYQVIGKKAGTVAGFKRYRGL' A
#
# COMPACT_ATOMS: atom_id res chain seq x y z
N MET A 1 14.46 -22.62 -35.61
CA MET A 1 14.82 -21.74 -34.49
C MET A 1 13.73 -20.73 -34.11
N GLN A 2 12.82 -20.33 -35.01
CA GLN A 2 11.71 -19.40 -34.69
C GLN A 2 10.55 -20.04 -33.89
N ILE A 3 10.34 -21.36 -34.02
CA ILE A 3 9.23 -22.07 -33.36
C ILE A 3 9.46 -22.21 -31.84
N LEU A 4 10.73 -22.34 -31.40
CA LEU A 4 11.11 -22.39 -29.98
C LEU A 4 10.94 -21.05 -29.26
N LEU A 5 11.07 -19.93 -29.98
CA LEU A 5 10.87 -18.58 -29.42
C LEU A 5 9.38 -18.26 -29.19
N PHE A 6 8.49 -18.82 -30.02
CA PHE A 6 7.04 -18.61 -29.88
C PHE A 6 6.42 -19.40 -28.73
N THR A 7 6.91 -20.63 -28.47
CA THR A 7 6.48 -21.44 -27.32
C THR A 7 6.95 -20.86 -25.98
N MET A 8 8.08 -20.13 -25.98
CA MET A 8 8.61 -19.49 -24.78
C MET A 8 7.81 -18.24 -24.37
N MET A 9 6.96 -17.68 -25.24
CA MET A 9 6.12 -16.54 -24.88
C MET A 9 4.75 -16.95 -24.30
N LEU A 10 4.26 -18.16 -24.62
CA LEU A 10 2.98 -18.67 -24.10
C LEU A 10 3.06 -19.17 -22.65
N THR A 11 4.25 -19.52 -22.15
CA THR A 11 4.43 -20.06 -20.79
C THR A 11 4.62 -18.98 -19.72
N PHE A 12 4.67 -17.69 -20.07
CA PHE A 12 4.91 -16.58 -19.13
C PHE A 12 3.65 -15.87 -18.61
N ILE A 13 2.45 -16.25 -19.04
CA ILE A 13 1.20 -15.55 -18.69
C ILE A 13 0.51 -16.16 -17.44
N SER A 14 1.06 -17.24 -16.87
CA SER A 14 0.36 -18.06 -15.86
C SER A 14 0.53 -17.63 -14.39
N ASP A 15 1.32 -16.60 -14.08
CA ASP A 15 1.50 -16.11 -12.70
C ASP A 15 0.55 -14.95 -12.33
N CYS A 16 -0.69 -14.97 -12.83
CA CYS A 16 -1.74 -14.13 -12.28
C CYS A 16 -2.28 -14.79 -10.99
N SER A 17 -1.46 -14.79 -9.93
CA SER A 17 -1.98 -15.05 -8.59
C SER A 17 -3.05 -13.99 -8.31
N PRO A 18 -4.30 -14.37 -7.99
CA PRO A 18 -5.30 -13.39 -7.61
C PRO A 18 -4.77 -12.66 -6.38
N LEU A 19 -4.59 -11.35 -6.50
CA LEU A 19 -4.23 -10.49 -5.39
C LEU A 19 -5.37 -10.59 -4.36
N ALA A 20 -5.20 -11.45 -3.36
CA ALA A 20 -6.24 -11.68 -2.36
C ALA A 20 -6.57 -10.32 -1.72
N ALA A 21 -7.81 -9.87 -1.90
CA ALA A 21 -8.25 -8.61 -1.32
C ALA A 21 -8.08 -8.67 0.20
N GLY A 22 -7.49 -7.62 0.78
CA GLY A 22 -7.33 -7.54 2.23
C GLY A 22 -8.69 -7.52 2.93
N ASP A 23 -8.76 -8.08 4.14
CA ASP A 23 -9.97 -8.07 4.97
C ASP A 23 -10.06 -6.75 5.76
N PRO A 24 -11.05 -5.88 5.49
CA PRO A 24 -11.17 -4.59 6.15
C PRO A 24 -11.56 -4.71 7.64
N ILE A 25 -12.27 -5.76 8.03
CA ILE A 25 -12.66 -6.01 9.42
C ILE A 25 -11.43 -6.39 10.25
N ARG A 26 -10.59 -7.29 9.73
CA ARG A 26 -9.28 -7.58 10.34
C ARG A 26 -8.36 -6.36 10.29
N GLY A 27 -8.33 -5.63 9.18
CA GLY A 27 -7.55 -4.41 9.02
C GLY A 27 -7.86 -3.34 10.07
N LYS A 28 -9.14 -3.15 10.42
CA LYS A 28 -9.57 -2.26 11.51
C LYS A 28 -8.94 -2.65 12.85
N LYS A 29 -8.81 -3.95 13.16
CA LYS A 29 -8.15 -4.42 14.39
C LYS A 29 -6.64 -4.19 14.36
N VAL A 30 -6.00 -4.46 13.22
CA VAL A 30 -4.56 -4.24 13.03
C VAL A 30 -4.19 -2.75 13.15
N PHE A 31 -5.07 -1.86 12.68
CA PHE A 31 -4.86 -0.41 12.76
C PHE A 31 -4.69 0.11 14.20
N ASN A 32 -5.09 -0.64 15.22
CA ASN A 32 -4.82 -0.28 16.62
C ASN A 32 -3.32 -0.13 16.91
N LYS A 33 -2.45 -0.82 16.17
CA LYS A 33 -0.99 -0.66 16.25
C LYS A 33 -0.51 0.66 15.65
N CYS A 34 -1.23 1.18 14.65
CA CYS A 34 -0.88 2.40 13.90
C CYS A 34 -1.54 3.66 14.48
N LYS A 35 -2.71 3.49 15.11
CA LYS A 35 -3.56 4.55 15.69
C LYS A 35 -2.84 5.50 16.66
N PRO A 36 -1.84 5.08 17.47
CA PRO A 36 -1.10 6.02 18.32
C PRO A 36 -0.41 7.11 17.49
N CYS A 37 0.19 6.73 16.37
CA CYS A 37 0.98 7.62 15.53
C CYS A 37 0.19 8.26 14.40
N HIS A 38 -0.86 7.61 13.89
CA HIS A 38 -1.57 8.06 12.69
C HIS A 38 -3.07 8.25 12.92
N ALA A 39 -3.68 9.17 12.18
CA ALA A 39 -5.13 9.34 12.11
C ALA A 39 -5.67 8.90 10.74
N LEU A 40 -6.98 8.59 10.70
CA LEU A 40 -7.73 8.31 9.47
C LEU A 40 -8.65 9.47 9.07
N ARG A 41 -8.53 10.63 9.72
CA ARG A 41 -9.25 11.85 9.34
C ARG A 41 -8.35 12.72 8.48
N GLU A 42 -8.91 13.32 7.45
CA GLU A 42 -8.20 14.27 6.59
C GLU A 42 -7.59 15.41 7.41
N GLY A 43 -6.37 15.84 7.04
CA GLY A 43 -5.65 16.93 7.68
C GLY A 43 -5.23 16.72 9.14
N LYS A 44 -5.74 15.69 9.83
CA LYS A 44 -5.44 15.44 11.25
C LYS A 44 -4.14 14.68 11.40
N HIS A 45 -3.04 15.40 11.58
CA HIS A 45 -1.73 14.81 11.88
C HIS A 45 -1.58 14.51 13.38
N LYS A 46 -0.70 13.56 13.71
CA LYS A 46 -0.26 13.28 15.08
C LYS A 46 1.28 13.21 15.09
N ILE A 47 1.84 12.17 15.70
CA ILE A 47 3.27 11.83 15.61
C ILE A 47 3.66 11.60 14.14
N GLY A 48 2.81 10.91 13.39
CA GLY A 48 2.90 10.71 11.95
C GLY A 48 1.82 11.47 11.17
N PRO A 49 1.92 11.50 9.83
CA PRO A 49 0.93 12.12 8.96
C PRO A 49 -0.42 11.37 9.01
N SER A 50 -1.47 12.00 8.48
CA SER A 50 -2.75 11.30 8.31
C SER A 50 -2.63 10.25 7.22
N LEU A 51 -3.25 9.09 7.45
CA LEU A 51 -3.36 8.00 6.48
C LEU A 51 -4.70 8.01 5.74
N TYR A 52 -5.47 9.10 5.86
CA TYR A 52 -6.68 9.29 5.06
C TYR A 52 -6.35 9.22 3.57
N GLN A 53 -7.02 8.30 2.86
CA GLN A 53 -6.79 8.00 1.46
C GLN A 53 -5.32 7.74 1.10
N VAL A 54 -4.54 7.05 1.97
CA VAL A 54 -3.09 6.86 1.73
C VAL A 54 -2.76 5.96 0.53
N ILE A 55 -3.67 5.08 0.13
CA ILE A 55 -3.43 4.13 -0.98
C ILE A 55 -3.21 4.89 -2.27
N GLY A 56 -2.08 4.62 -2.94
CA GLY A 56 -1.67 5.32 -4.17
C GLY A 56 -1.00 6.68 -3.95
N LYS A 57 -0.91 7.20 -2.72
CA LYS A 57 -0.19 8.45 -2.45
C LYS A 57 1.32 8.21 -2.37
N LYS A 58 2.10 9.14 -2.92
CA LYS A 58 3.56 9.14 -2.78
C LYS A 58 3.94 9.31 -1.30
N ALA A 59 4.86 8.48 -0.81
CA ALA A 59 5.35 8.60 0.56
C ALA A 59 6.10 9.92 0.75
N GLY A 60 6.01 10.52 1.95
CA GLY A 60 6.75 11.74 2.26
C GLY A 60 6.17 13.05 1.72
N THR A 61 5.04 13.03 1.01
CA THR A 61 4.52 14.22 0.29
C THR A 61 3.26 14.83 0.89
N VAL A 62 2.91 14.50 2.14
CA VAL A 62 1.76 15.11 2.80
C VAL A 62 2.05 16.58 3.12
N ALA A 63 1.30 17.48 2.50
CA ALA A 63 1.41 18.91 2.72
C ALA A 63 1.19 19.27 4.19
N GLY A 64 2.00 20.20 4.72
CA GLY A 64 1.92 20.63 6.12
C GLY A 64 2.57 19.67 7.13
N PHE A 65 3.01 18.47 6.73
CA PHE A 65 3.69 17.53 7.62
C PHE A 65 5.22 17.55 7.39
N LYS A 66 5.97 18.12 8.35
CA LYS A 66 7.39 18.44 8.17
C LYS A 66 8.39 17.33 8.53
N ARG A 67 8.02 16.39 9.42
CA ARG A 67 8.99 15.44 9.99
C ARG A 67 8.55 13.99 9.81
N TYR A 68 9.06 13.35 8.77
CA TYR A 68 8.95 11.90 8.61
C TYR A 68 10.06 11.23 9.40
N ARG A 69 9.70 10.25 10.24
CA ARG A 69 10.65 9.40 10.95
C ARG A 69 10.39 7.97 10.51
N GLY A 70 11.39 7.36 9.88
CA GLY A 70 11.41 5.91 9.70
C GLY A 70 11.71 5.25 11.04
N LEU A 71 11.02 4.15 11.31
CA LEU A 71 11.32 3.26 12.44
C LEU A 71 12.51 2.38 12.06
#